data_AF-A0A0G2FBX8-F1
#
_entry.id   AF-A0A0G2FBX8-F1
#
_cell.length_a   1.000
_cell.length_b   1.000
_cell.length_c   1.000
_cell.angle_alpha   90.00
_cell.angle_beta   90.00
_cell.angle_gamma   90.00
#
_symmetry.space_group_name_H-M   'P 1'
#
loop_
_entity.id
_entity.type
_entity.pdbx_description
1 polymer ?
#
loop_
_entity_poly.entity_id
_entity_poly.type
_entity_poly.pdbx_seq_one_letter_code
_entity_poly.pdbx_strand_id
1 'polypeptide(L)'
;MDAGDNFQDTLWQNLNFAREALFSQQTLALVNQHLLSPSSPLQTLRRQFADLLSTLYNEVMSPVLRPVLDRAAQALINSPDVVVLAAVVVVLLLALQVLLWVRRVVAWFTALVLRLVFWACVVAVVAAVWQRGPDQAARDLAAFVGVVAGYAGLLYRYTRDVWLREYERYEAQQSQGARAGQEHLNGRAARGGL
;
A
#
# COMPACT_ATOMS: atom_id res chain seq x y z
N MET A 1 -28.36 -10.01 28.42
CA MET A 1 -27.59 -9.33 27.35
C MET A 1 -26.72 -8.32 28.10
N ASP A 2 -25.62 -8.76 28.74
CA ASP A 2 -24.97 -7.97 29.82
C ASP A 2 -23.42 -7.95 29.73
N ALA A 3 -22.84 -8.53 28.68
CA ALA A 3 -21.39 -8.63 28.54
C ALA A 3 -20.75 -7.43 27.82
N GLY A 4 -21.53 -6.71 26.99
CA GLY A 4 -21.06 -5.54 26.25
C GLY A 4 -20.81 -4.33 27.14
N ASP A 5 -21.72 -4.08 28.08
CA ASP A 5 -21.70 -2.91 28.96
C ASP A 5 -20.53 -2.99 29.96
N ASN A 6 -20.32 -4.17 30.56
CA ASN A 6 -19.20 -4.41 31.48
C ASN A 6 -17.82 -4.19 30.83
N PHE A 7 -17.64 -4.57 29.56
CA PHE A 7 -16.37 -4.36 28.87
C PHE A 7 -16.12 -2.88 28.57
N GLN A 8 -17.15 -2.17 28.10
CA GLN A 8 -17.05 -0.73 27.86
C GLN A 8 -16.75 0.02 29.16
N ASP A 9 -17.43 -0.30 30.25
CA ASP A 9 -17.19 0.34 31.55
C ASP A 9 -15.78 0.06 32.08
N THR A 10 -15.29 -1.17 31.90
CA THR A 10 -13.91 -1.54 32.26
C THR A 10 -12.88 -0.77 31.41
N LEU A 11 -13.14 -0.60 30.11
CA LEU A 11 -12.29 0.19 29.23
C LEU A 11 -12.30 1.67 29.61
N TRP A 12 -13.47 2.24 29.90
CA TRP A 12 -13.61 3.63 30.32
C TRP A 12 -12.94 3.89 31.68
N GLN A 13 -13.03 2.92 32.60
CA GLN A 13 -12.35 2.99 33.89
C GLN A 13 -10.82 2.93 33.74
N ASN A 14 -10.32 2.02 32.91
CA ASN A 14 -8.88 1.92 32.62
C ASN A 14 -8.35 3.16 31.88
N LEU A 15 -9.15 3.75 30.98
CA LEU A 15 -8.80 4.99 30.28
C LEU A 15 -8.76 6.19 31.22
N ASN A 16 -9.73 6.30 32.15
CA ASN A 16 -9.73 7.36 33.16
C ASN A 16 -8.57 7.19 34.14
N PHE A 17 -8.25 5.97 34.56
CA PHE A 17 -7.07 5.68 35.37
C PHE A 17 -5.77 6.01 34.63
N ALA A 18 -5.65 5.63 33.35
CA ALA A 18 -4.48 5.96 32.54
C ALA A 18 -4.36 7.46 32.30
N ARG A 19 -5.49 8.17 32.12
CA ARG A 19 -5.52 9.62 32.04
C ARG A 19 -5.07 10.25 33.37
N GLU A 20 -5.60 9.82 34.50
CA GLU A 20 -5.19 10.33 35.80
C GLU A 20 -3.72 10.03 36.09
N ALA A 21 -3.22 8.85 35.75
CA ALA A 21 -1.83 8.46 35.91
C ALA A 21 -0.89 9.22 34.95
N LEU A 22 -1.27 9.45 33.70
CA LEU A 22 -0.45 10.16 32.70
C LEU A 22 -0.50 11.68 32.86
N PHE A 23 -1.59 12.22 33.40
CA PHE A 23 -1.78 13.66 33.63
C PHE A 23 -1.63 14.08 35.09
N SER A 24 -1.24 13.16 35.99
CA SER A 24 -0.89 13.54 37.36
C SER A 24 0.31 14.50 37.31
N GLN A 25 0.25 15.58 38.09
CA GLN A 25 1.36 16.56 38.12
C GLN A 25 2.71 15.92 38.54
N GLN A 26 2.66 14.76 39.20
CA GLN A 26 3.83 14.02 39.66
C GLN A 26 4.49 13.21 38.52
N THR A 27 3.71 12.63 37.60
CA THR A 27 4.25 11.96 36.40
C THR A 27 4.74 12.96 35.37
N LEU A 28 4.10 14.12 35.22
CA LEU A 28 4.63 15.22 34.41
C LEU A 28 5.94 15.78 34.98
N ALA A 29 6.07 15.87 36.31
CA ALA A 29 7.33 16.25 36.95
C ALA A 29 8.43 15.19 36.74
N LEU A 30 8.12 13.90 36.87
CA LEU A 30 9.09 12.81 36.65
C LEU A 30 9.46 12.61 35.17
N VAL A 31 8.51 12.76 34.24
CA VAL A 31 8.77 12.76 32.80
C VAL A 31 9.65 13.94 32.41
N ASN A 32 9.35 15.14 32.92
CA ASN A 32 10.18 16.32 32.65
C ASN A 32 11.57 16.21 33.31
N GLN A 33 11.67 15.62 34.51
CA GLN A 33 12.92 15.52 35.25
C GLN A 33 13.82 14.35 34.82
N HIS A 34 13.25 13.22 34.37
CA HIS A 34 14.01 12.02 33.95
C HIS A 34 14.02 11.76 32.43
N LEU A 35 13.03 12.24 31.65
CA LEU A 35 13.01 12.03 30.18
C LEU A 35 13.60 13.21 29.40
N LEU A 36 13.74 14.40 30.01
CA LEU A 36 14.38 15.58 29.40
C LEU A 36 15.75 15.93 30.01
N SER A 37 16.36 15.04 30.80
CA SER A 37 17.75 15.20 31.22
C SER A 37 18.73 14.85 30.08
N PRO A 38 19.81 15.64 29.86
CA PRO A 38 20.75 15.57 28.72
C PRO A 38 21.53 14.25 28.48
N SER A 39 21.27 13.19 29.25
CA SER A 39 21.96 11.89 29.18
C SER A 39 21.02 10.70 28.91
N SER A 40 19.87 10.95 28.27
CA SER A 40 18.90 9.90 27.94
C SER A 40 19.36 9.01 26.76
N PRO A 41 19.23 7.66 26.84
CA PRO A 41 19.51 6.71 25.75
C PRO A 41 18.73 7.00 24.46
N LEU A 42 17.56 7.65 24.56
CA LEU A 42 16.77 8.10 23.42
C LEU A 42 17.43 9.26 22.67
N GLN A 43 18.20 10.10 23.37
CA GLN A 43 18.99 11.15 22.72
C GLN A 43 20.21 10.55 22.02
N THR A 44 20.84 9.51 22.56
CA THR A 44 21.89 8.76 21.88
C THR A 44 21.36 8.04 20.66
N LEU A 45 20.16 7.43 20.74
CA LEU A 45 19.47 6.86 19.59
C LEU A 45 19.15 7.95 18.55
N ARG A 46 18.58 9.08 18.97
CA ARG A 46 18.30 10.22 18.08
C ARG A 46 19.57 10.77 17.43
N ARG A 47 20.68 10.87 18.16
CA ARG A 47 21.98 11.31 17.64
C ARG A 47 22.56 10.28 16.69
N GLN A 48 22.52 8.99 17.01
CA GLN A 48 22.96 7.94 16.10
C GLN A 48 22.09 7.87 14.84
N PHE A 49 20.77 8.03 14.96
CA PHE A 49 19.89 8.13 13.80
C PHE A 49 20.18 9.41 13.00
N ALA A 50 20.39 10.55 13.65
CA ALA A 50 20.72 11.81 12.97
C ALA A 50 22.10 11.76 12.31
N ASP A 51 23.08 11.11 12.94
CA ASP A 51 24.43 10.90 12.42
C ASP A 51 24.38 9.91 11.26
N LEU A 52 23.66 8.80 11.37
CA LEU A 52 23.45 7.87 10.25
C LEU A 52 22.69 8.54 9.09
N LEU A 53 21.64 9.33 9.37
CA LEU A 53 20.92 10.08 8.34
C LEU A 53 21.82 11.15 7.69
N SER A 54 22.62 11.85 8.47
CA SER A 54 23.50 12.92 7.96
C SER A 54 24.72 12.37 7.22
N THR A 55 25.29 11.24 7.65
CA THR A 55 26.36 10.53 6.95
C THR A 55 25.84 9.90 5.66
N LEU A 56 24.67 9.25 5.67
CA LEU A 56 24.03 8.74 4.44
C LEU A 56 23.68 9.88 3.47
N TYR A 57 23.20 11.02 3.98
CA TYR A 57 22.91 12.20 3.18
C TYR A 57 24.18 12.85 2.60
N ASN A 58 25.23 13.00 3.40
CA ASN A 58 26.46 13.69 2.97
C ASN A 58 27.40 12.79 2.12
N GLU A 59 27.49 11.49 2.41
CA GLU A 59 28.40 10.59 1.69
C GLU A 59 27.81 10.09 0.36
N VAL A 60 26.49 9.85 0.29
CA VAL A 60 25.87 9.29 -0.93
C VAL A 60 25.35 10.39 -1.86
N MET A 61 24.86 11.52 -1.33
CA MET A 61 24.18 12.54 -2.12
C MET A 61 25.09 13.67 -2.62
N SER A 62 26.24 13.93 -1.98
CA SER A 62 26.93 15.23 -2.15
C SER A 62 27.77 15.43 -3.42
N PRO A 63 28.52 14.46 -3.99
CA PRO A 63 29.37 14.78 -5.14
C PRO A 63 28.59 14.83 -6.46
N VAL A 64 27.42 14.17 -6.55
CA VAL A 64 26.67 14.02 -7.81
C VAL A 64 25.48 14.97 -7.90
N LEU A 65 24.74 15.22 -6.81
CA LEU A 65 23.54 16.07 -6.88
C LEU A 65 23.85 17.56 -6.79
N ARG A 66 24.91 17.98 -6.06
CA ARG A 66 25.27 19.40 -5.90
C ARG A 66 25.44 20.16 -7.23
N PRO A 67 26.23 19.69 -8.21
CA PRO A 67 26.42 20.45 -9.46
C PRO A 67 25.14 20.52 -10.31
N VAL A 68 24.25 19.52 -10.20
CA VAL A 68 22.96 19.52 -10.91
C VAL A 68 21.98 20.48 -10.24
N LEU A 69 21.94 20.49 -8.90
CA LEU A 69 21.13 21.44 -8.13
C LEU A 69 21.59 22.88 -8.35
N ASP A 70 22.90 23.15 -8.35
CA ASP A 70 23.43 24.50 -8.54
C ASP A 70 23.15 25.01 -9.95
N ARG A 71 23.26 24.15 -10.99
CA ARG A 71 22.89 24.52 -12.37
C ARG A 71 21.38 24.72 -12.52
N ALA A 72 20.58 23.87 -11.88
CA ALA A 72 19.13 24.02 -11.87
C ALA A 72 18.71 25.30 -11.14
N ALA A 73 19.35 25.64 -10.02
CA ALA A 73 19.13 26.85 -9.25
C ALA A 73 19.55 28.12 -10.00
N GLN A 74 20.70 28.09 -10.69
CA GLN A 74 21.14 29.19 -11.55
C GLN A 74 20.24 29.39 -12.77
N ALA A 75 19.73 28.32 -13.37
CA ALA A 75 18.73 28.41 -14.44
C ALA A 75 17.37 28.92 -13.91
N LEU A 76 17.01 28.59 -12.67
CA LEU A 76 15.82 29.08 -11.97
C LEU A 76 15.85 30.60 -11.74
N ILE A 77 16.98 31.13 -11.25
CA ILE A 77 17.07 32.55 -10.85
C ILE A 77 16.96 33.50 -12.06
N ASN A 78 17.39 33.06 -13.25
CA ASN A 78 17.46 33.90 -14.44
C ASN A 78 16.17 33.95 -15.27
N SER A 79 15.14 33.14 -14.97
CA SER A 79 13.91 33.08 -15.79
C SER A 79 12.70 32.59 -14.96
N PRO A 80 11.77 33.48 -14.56
CA PRO A 80 10.61 33.12 -13.71
C PRO A 80 9.75 31.97 -14.25
N ASP A 81 9.61 31.87 -15.58
CA ASP A 81 8.79 30.85 -16.24
C ASP A 81 9.42 29.44 -16.14
N VAL A 82 10.76 29.39 -16.16
CA VAL A 82 11.53 28.15 -15.99
C VAL A 82 11.40 27.61 -14.56
N VAL A 83 11.23 28.49 -13.57
CA VAL A 83 11.01 28.10 -12.16
C VAL A 83 9.71 27.34 -12.00
N VAL A 84 8.62 27.85 -12.57
CA VAL A 84 7.29 27.23 -12.45
C VAL A 84 7.28 25.89 -13.17
N LEU A 85 7.83 25.83 -14.39
CA LEU A 85 7.92 24.60 -15.16
C LEU A 85 8.76 23.53 -14.43
N ALA A 86 9.93 23.91 -13.91
CA ALA A 86 10.80 23.00 -13.16
C ALA A 86 10.11 22.51 -11.87
N ALA A 87 9.41 23.40 -11.14
CA ALA A 87 8.66 23.01 -9.95
C ALA A 87 7.56 21.98 -10.28
N VAL A 88 6.81 22.18 -11.37
CA VAL A 88 5.79 21.22 -11.83
C VAL A 88 6.42 19.87 -12.18
N VAL A 89 7.54 19.86 -12.90
CA VAL A 89 8.26 18.62 -13.24
C VAL A 89 8.76 17.91 -11.99
N VAL A 90 9.32 18.64 -11.01
CA VAL A 90 9.78 18.04 -9.75
C VAL A 90 8.61 17.43 -8.98
N VAL A 91 7.48 18.13 -8.86
CA VAL A 91 6.28 17.60 -8.20
C VAL A 91 5.78 16.34 -8.92
N LEU A 92 5.77 16.34 -10.26
CA LEU A 92 5.38 15.18 -11.06
C LEU A 92 6.33 13.99 -10.83
N LEU A 93 7.64 14.21 -10.84
CA LEU A 93 8.62 13.17 -10.57
C LEU A 93 8.49 12.61 -9.16
N LEU A 94 8.24 13.47 -8.16
CA LEU A 94 7.97 13.04 -6.79
C LEU A 94 6.70 12.19 -6.72
N ALA A 95 5.62 12.60 -7.39
CA ALA A 95 4.39 11.82 -7.44
C ALA A 95 4.61 10.43 -8.07
N LEU A 96 5.34 10.36 -9.19
CA LEU A 96 5.69 9.10 -9.83
C LEU A 96 6.59 8.23 -8.94
N GLN A 97 7.58 8.84 -8.27
CA GLN A 97 8.45 8.13 -7.34
C GLN A 97 7.66 7.52 -6.18
N VAL A 98 6.74 8.28 -5.59
CA VAL A 98 5.85 7.78 -4.54
C VAL A 98 4.99 6.64 -5.06
N LEU A 99 4.40 6.77 -6.26
CA LEU A 99 3.59 5.71 -6.86
C LEU A 99 4.39 4.40 -7.07
N LEU A 100 5.62 4.51 -7.57
CA LEU A 100 6.52 3.37 -7.73
C LEU A 100 6.89 2.74 -6.40
N TRP A 101 7.12 3.57 -5.38
CA TRP A 101 7.46 3.11 -4.03
C TRP A 101 6.28 2.39 -3.39
N VAL A 102 5.08 2.97 -3.46
CA VAL A 102 3.83 2.33 -3.00
C VAL A 102 3.62 0.99 -3.70
N ARG A 103 3.77 0.93 -5.03
CA ARG A 103 3.65 -0.33 -5.79
C ARG A 103 4.61 -1.41 -5.25
N ARG A 104 5.85 -1.03 -4.97
CA ARG A 104 6.86 -1.95 -4.42
C ARG A 104 6.54 -2.39 -2.99
N VAL A 105 6.12 -1.45 -2.13
CA VAL A 105 5.73 -1.73 -0.75
C VAL A 105 4.52 -2.64 -0.70
N VAL A 106 3.48 -2.37 -1.51
CA VAL A 106 2.29 -3.21 -1.61
C VAL A 106 2.66 -4.60 -2.09
N ALA A 107 3.47 -4.74 -3.14
CA ALA A 107 3.90 -6.05 -3.64
C ALA A 107 4.68 -6.84 -2.56
N TRP A 108 5.62 -6.17 -1.88
CA TRP A 108 6.39 -6.78 -0.80
C TRP A 108 5.52 -7.20 0.38
N PHE A 109 4.60 -6.32 0.81
CA PHE A 109 3.69 -6.58 1.92
C PHE A 109 2.72 -7.71 1.58
N THR A 110 2.13 -7.72 0.38
CA THR A 110 1.26 -8.80 -0.10
C THR A 110 2.01 -10.14 -0.13
N ALA A 111 3.26 -10.15 -0.62
CA ALA A 111 4.08 -11.36 -0.60
C ALA A 111 4.37 -11.84 0.84
N LEU A 112 4.61 -10.90 1.76
CA LEU A 112 4.84 -11.20 3.18
C LEU A 112 3.59 -11.77 3.86
N VAL A 113 2.41 -11.19 3.61
CA VAL A 113 1.13 -11.69 4.12
C VAL A 113 0.85 -13.09 3.59
N LEU A 114 1.02 -13.33 2.27
CA LEU A 114 0.83 -14.66 1.69
C LEU A 114 1.79 -15.68 2.30
N ARG A 115 3.04 -15.30 2.53
CA ARG A 115 4.02 -16.16 3.20
C ARG A 115 3.61 -16.48 4.63
N LEU A 116 3.11 -15.50 5.39
CA LEU A 116 2.59 -15.71 6.75
C LEU A 116 1.38 -16.65 6.76
N VAL A 117 0.42 -16.44 5.88
CA VAL A 117 -0.75 -17.32 5.74
C VAL A 117 -0.32 -18.75 5.40
N PHE A 118 0.62 -18.91 4.48
CA PHE A 118 1.17 -20.22 4.14
C PHE A 118 1.80 -20.91 5.36
N TRP A 119 2.66 -20.22 6.11
CA TRP A 119 3.26 -20.77 7.32
C TRP A 119 2.23 -21.07 8.41
N ALA A 120 1.22 -20.23 8.58
CA ALA A 120 0.13 -20.47 9.52
C ALA A 120 -0.65 -21.74 9.15
N CYS A 121 -0.95 -21.95 7.85
CA CYS A 121 -1.56 -23.19 7.37
C CYS A 121 -0.67 -24.39 7.66
N VAL A 122 0.63 -24.33 7.35
CA VAL A 122 1.57 -25.44 7.63
C VAL A 122 1.57 -25.80 9.11
N VAL A 123 1.68 -24.81 9.99
CA VAL A 123 1.64 -25.02 11.45
C VAL A 123 0.30 -25.63 11.88
N ALA A 124 -0.81 -25.15 11.33
CA ALA A 124 -2.13 -25.71 11.63
C ALA A 124 -2.25 -27.19 11.21
N VAL A 125 -1.72 -27.56 10.02
CA VAL A 125 -1.69 -28.96 9.57
C VAL A 125 -0.83 -29.81 10.49
N VAL A 126 0.38 -29.37 10.83
CA VAL A 126 1.27 -30.10 11.74
C VAL A 126 0.62 -30.29 13.11
N ALA A 127 0.00 -29.25 13.66
CA ALA A 127 -0.72 -29.31 14.92
C ALA A 127 -1.92 -30.28 14.86
N ALA A 128 -2.69 -30.26 13.77
CA ALA A 128 -3.82 -31.15 13.57
C ALA A 128 -3.38 -32.62 13.50
N VAL A 129 -2.31 -32.91 12.76
CA VAL A 129 -1.73 -34.26 12.67
C VAL A 129 -1.22 -34.73 14.04
N TRP A 130 -0.57 -33.84 14.80
CA TRP A 130 -0.05 -34.17 16.13
C TRP A 130 -1.16 -34.49 17.15
N GLN A 131 -2.29 -33.78 17.10
CA GLN A 131 -3.38 -33.97 18.06
C GLN A 131 -4.33 -35.12 17.71
N ARG A 132 -4.64 -35.32 16.41
CA ARG A 132 -5.73 -36.20 15.96
C ARG A 132 -5.27 -37.42 15.15
N GLY A 133 -3.99 -37.50 14.82
CA GLY A 133 -3.47 -38.51 13.89
C GLY A 133 -3.75 -38.16 12.43
N PRO A 134 -3.00 -38.76 11.48
CA PRO A 134 -2.98 -38.34 10.08
C PRO A 134 -4.32 -38.56 9.33
N ASP A 135 -5.06 -39.63 9.64
CA ASP A 135 -6.30 -39.97 8.90
C ASP A 135 -7.45 -39.00 9.12
N GLN A 136 -7.66 -38.54 10.36
CA GLN A 136 -8.70 -37.55 10.67
C GLN A 136 -8.29 -36.14 10.23
N ALA A 137 -7.02 -35.79 10.36
CA ALA A 137 -6.50 -34.51 9.88
C ALA A 137 -6.63 -34.36 8.35
N ALA A 138 -6.38 -35.42 7.58
CA ALA A 138 -6.51 -35.40 6.12
C ALA A 138 -7.95 -35.18 5.65
N ARG A 139 -8.94 -35.78 6.32
CA ARG A 139 -10.37 -35.60 5.99
C ARG A 139 -10.85 -34.17 6.30
N ASP A 140 -10.48 -33.62 7.45
CA ASP A 140 -10.80 -32.25 7.82
C ASP A 140 -10.16 -31.25 6.84
N LEU A 141 -8.90 -31.49 6.45
CA LEU A 141 -8.20 -30.66 5.48
C LEU A 141 -8.87 -30.71 4.10
N ALA A 142 -9.22 -31.90 3.63
CA ALA A 142 -9.87 -32.07 2.33
C ALA A 142 -11.25 -31.39 2.30
N ALA A 143 -12.03 -31.49 3.38
CA ALA A 143 -13.30 -30.79 3.50
C ALA A 143 -13.11 -29.28 3.48
N PHE A 144 -12.15 -28.76 4.25
CA PHE A 144 -11.85 -27.32 4.28
C PHE A 144 -11.37 -26.80 2.92
N VAL A 145 -10.44 -27.50 2.28
CA VAL A 145 -9.92 -27.15 0.95
C VAL A 145 -11.03 -27.17 -0.10
N GLY A 146 -11.93 -28.16 -0.05
CA GLY A 146 -13.08 -28.25 -0.95
C GLY A 146 -14.01 -27.02 -0.84
N VAL A 147 -14.30 -26.59 0.39
CA VAL A 147 -15.10 -25.38 0.63
C VAL A 147 -14.40 -24.14 0.09
N VAL A 148 -13.12 -23.95 0.42
CA VAL A 148 -12.34 -22.79 -0.03
C VAL A 148 -12.23 -22.74 -1.55
N ALA A 149 -11.96 -23.86 -2.20
CA ALA A 149 -11.88 -23.96 -3.66
C ALA A 149 -13.23 -23.63 -4.34
N GLY A 150 -14.34 -24.06 -3.74
CA GLY A 150 -15.69 -23.73 -4.23
C GLY A 150 -15.95 -22.22 -4.23
N TYR A 151 -15.64 -21.52 -3.13
CA TYR A 151 -15.78 -20.07 -3.05
C TYR A 151 -14.81 -19.32 -3.99
N ALA A 152 -13.56 -19.76 -4.08
CA ALA A 152 -12.57 -19.18 -4.98
C ALA A 152 -13.00 -19.30 -6.45
N GLY A 153 -13.57 -20.45 -6.85
CA GLY A 153 -14.10 -20.67 -8.19
C GLY A 153 -15.27 -19.76 -8.54
N LEU A 154 -16.19 -19.53 -7.58
CA LEU A 154 -17.32 -18.60 -7.76
C LEU A 154 -16.85 -17.15 -7.95
N LEU A 155 -15.91 -16.69 -7.12
CA LEU A 155 -15.33 -15.34 -7.21
C LEU A 155 -14.57 -15.12 -8.52
N TYR A 156 -13.77 -16.09 -8.94
CA TYR A 156 -13.03 -16.03 -10.20
C TYR A 156 -13.99 -15.97 -11.41
N ARG A 157 -15.03 -16.81 -11.40
CA ARG A 157 -16.04 -16.81 -12.47
C ARG A 157 -16.78 -15.47 -12.54
N TYR A 158 -17.23 -14.95 -11.41
CA TYR A 158 -17.95 -13.67 -11.35
C TYR A 158 -17.11 -12.51 -11.90
N THR A 159 -15.85 -12.40 -11.48
CA THR A 159 -14.97 -11.33 -11.97
C THR A 159 -14.64 -11.50 -13.44
N ARG A 160 -14.32 -12.72 -13.90
CA ARG A 160 -14.05 -12.99 -15.32
C ARG A 160 -15.23 -12.60 -16.21
N ASP A 161 -16.45 -12.98 -15.81
CA ASP A 161 -17.65 -12.71 -16.58
C ASP A 161 -17.94 -11.19 -16.67
N VAL A 162 -17.65 -10.43 -15.61
CA VAL A 162 -17.77 -8.96 -15.62
C VAL A 162 -16.77 -8.32 -16.58
N TRP A 163 -15.50 -8.74 -16.55
CA TRP A 163 -14.48 -8.19 -17.45
C TRP A 163 -14.70 -8.54 -18.91
N LEU A 164 -15.12 -9.78 -19.19
CA LEU A 164 -15.42 -10.22 -20.56
C LEU A 164 -16.56 -9.41 -21.19
N ARG A 165 -17.60 -9.10 -20.42
CA ARG A 165 -18.73 -8.29 -20.91
C ARG A 165 -18.31 -6.89 -21.35
N GLU A 166 -17.35 -6.27 -20.66
CA GLU A 166 -16.87 -4.93 -21.04
C GLU A 166 -15.95 -5.00 -22.27
N TYR A 167 -15.13 -6.05 -22.37
CA TYR A 167 -14.34 -6.30 -23.59
C TYR A 167 -15.22 -6.51 -24.83
N GLU A 168 -16.24 -7.35 -24.71
CA GLU A 168 -17.22 -7.59 -25.79
C GLU A 168 -17.93 -6.29 -26.20
N ARG A 169 -18.20 -5.39 -25.25
CA ARG A 169 -18.81 -4.09 -25.52
C ARG A 169 -17.92 -3.18 -26.39
N TYR A 170 -16.61 -3.21 -26.21
CA TYR A 170 -15.67 -2.45 -27.05
C TYR A 170 -15.54 -3.05 -28.45
N GLU A 171 -15.47 -4.38 -28.58
CA GLU A 171 -15.44 -5.06 -29.89
C GLU A 171 -16.76 -4.86 -30.66
N ALA A 172 -17.90 -4.87 -29.98
CA ALA A 172 -19.19 -4.61 -30.59
C ALA A 172 -19.30 -3.17 -31.14
N GLN A 173 -18.74 -2.17 -30.45
CA GLN A 173 -18.73 -0.79 -30.93
C GLN A 173 -17.75 -0.60 -32.09
N GLN A 174 -16.58 -1.23 -32.04
CA GLN A 174 -15.59 -1.15 -33.10
C GLN A 174 -16.07 -1.86 -34.39
N SER A 175 -16.73 -3.01 -34.27
CA SER A 175 -17.30 -3.73 -35.41
C SER A 175 -18.52 -3.03 -36.03
N GLN A 176 -19.35 -2.34 -35.24
CA GLN A 176 -20.42 -1.49 -35.75
C GLN A 176 -19.89 -0.26 -36.48
N GLY A 177 -18.85 0.40 -35.94
CA GLY A 177 -18.17 1.51 -36.62
C GLY A 177 -17.48 1.10 -37.93
N ALA A 178 -16.87 -0.09 -37.96
CA ALA A 178 -16.25 -0.65 -39.17
C ALA A 178 -17.29 -0.95 -40.27
N ARG A 179 -18.44 -1.51 -39.90
CA ARG A 179 -19.56 -1.78 -40.83
C ARG A 179 -20.19 -0.49 -41.35
N ALA A 180 -20.45 0.50 -40.48
CA ALA A 180 -20.97 1.80 -40.89
C ALA A 180 -19.99 2.55 -41.82
N GLY A 181 -18.68 2.48 -41.56
CA GLY A 181 -17.66 3.05 -42.44
C GLY A 181 -17.67 2.43 -43.84
N GLN A 182 -17.83 1.10 -43.93
CA GLN A 182 -17.94 0.40 -45.22
C GLN A 182 -19.22 0.78 -45.99
N GLU A 183 -20.36 0.93 -45.33
CA GLU A 183 -21.62 1.34 -45.97
C GLU A 183 -21.54 2.76 -46.55
N HIS A 184 -20.91 3.70 -45.83
CA HIS A 184 -20.70 5.07 -46.30
C HIS A 184 -19.77 5.15 -47.52
N LEU A 185 -18.75 4.30 -47.58
CA LEU A 185 -17.83 4.21 -48.74
C LEU A 185 -18.54 3.63 -49.96
N ASN A 186 -19.34 2.57 -49.77
CA ASN A 186 -20.09 1.94 -50.85
C ASN A 186 -21.19 2.87 -51.39
N GLY A 187 -21.88 3.61 -50.52
CA GLY A 187 -22.89 4.60 -50.92
C GLY A 187 -22.32 5.81 -51.68
N ARG A 188 -21.09 6.23 -51.39
CA ARG A 188 -20.39 7.28 -52.16
C ARG A 188 -19.94 6.77 -53.54
N ALA A 189 -19.42 5.55 -53.62
CA ALA A 189 -19.03 4.93 -54.89
C ALA A 189 -20.24 4.77 -55.83
N ALA A 190 -21.41 4.40 -55.29
CA ALA A 190 -22.65 4.28 -56.05
C ALA A 190 -23.21 5.63 -56.54
N ARG A 191 -22.89 6.75 -55.87
CA ARG A 191 -23.44 8.09 -56.19
C ARG A 191 -22.52 8.92 -57.11
N GLY A 192 -21.24 8.57 -57.24
CA GLY A 192 -20.27 9.28 -58.09
C GLY A 192 -20.07 8.73 -59.50
N GLY A 193 -20.87 7.73 -59.91
CA GLY A 193 -20.71 6.99 -61.17
C GLY A 193 -21.75 7.29 -62.25
N LEU A 194 -22.29 8.51 -62.32
CA LEU A 194 -23.20 8.98 -63.39
C LEU A 194 -22.60 10.20 -64.08
#